data_AF-N8QSK0-F1
#
_entry.id   AF-N8QSK0-F1
#
_cell.length_a   1.000
_cell.length_b   1.000
_cell.length_c   1.000
_cell.angle_alpha   90.00
_cell.angle_beta   90.00
_cell.angle_gamma   90.00
#
_symmetry.space_group_name_H-M   'P 1'
#
loop_
_entity.id
_entity.type
_entity.pdbx_description
1 polymer ?
#
loop_
_entity_poly.entity_id
_entity_poly.type
_entity_poly.pdbx_seq_one_letter_code
_entity_poly.pdbx_strand_id
1 'polypeptide(L)'
;MIISAHLGDFILISADKRAMIFDLETGAMRVSNNDESKIELWCRGAIAGTGDTVLINRIMNYFKSLNPTDLNLYQLSIIHKEVERRLIEGIPKEVLINTTIIFSIYNGCETSLYTIPIEQFFKKIDIEGIPIIRSRIYEVKEWTIDICCFNLPSDLSNFQNFQCNLKSLLNFDNEIDFINYYIEQLKKLFAIHSLIDSSITPSFDLYLQSCETGKNLALHVKNYNLN
;
A
#
# COMPACT_ATOMS: atom_id res chain seq x y z
N MET A 1 -1.31 5.45 -6.51
CA MET A 1 -2.43 5.14 -5.61
C MET A 1 -2.39 3.68 -5.18
N ILE A 2 -2.54 3.46 -3.89
CA ILE A 2 -2.79 2.15 -3.27
C ILE A 2 -4.09 2.27 -2.48
N ILE A 3 -4.98 1.29 -2.64
CA ILE A 3 -6.19 1.11 -1.84
C ILE A 3 -6.02 -0.20 -1.08
N SER A 4 -6.17 -0.18 0.23
CA SER A 4 -6.14 -1.38 1.06
C SER A 4 -7.35 -1.44 1.97
N ALA A 5 -7.86 -2.63 2.23
CA ALA A 5 -9.07 -2.81 3.04
C ALA A 5 -9.03 -4.12 3.82
N HIS A 6 -9.67 -4.11 4.99
CA HIS A 6 -9.98 -5.32 5.73
C HIS A 6 -11.46 -5.66 5.52
N LEU A 7 -11.76 -6.77 4.85
CA LEU A 7 -13.09 -7.17 4.40
C LEU A 7 -13.83 -8.06 5.42
N GLY A 8 -13.31 -8.13 6.65
CA GLY A 8 -13.72 -9.05 7.71
C GLY A 8 -13.01 -10.40 7.60
N ASP A 9 -13.18 -11.10 6.49
CA ASP A 9 -12.61 -12.44 6.24
C ASP A 9 -11.45 -12.47 5.24
N PHE A 10 -11.21 -11.35 4.55
CA PHE A 10 -10.07 -11.18 3.64
C PHE A 10 -9.39 -9.82 3.82
N ILE A 11 -8.09 -9.78 3.57
CA ILE A 11 -7.34 -8.55 3.32
C ILE A 11 -7.30 -8.29 1.82
N LEU A 12 -7.54 -7.04 1.44
CA LEU A 12 -7.43 -6.54 0.08
C LEU A 12 -6.32 -5.49 0.00
N ILE A 13 -5.42 -5.61 -0.96
CA ILE A 13 -4.48 -4.55 -1.36
C ILE A 13 -4.55 -4.41 -2.87
N SER A 14 -4.73 -3.19 -3.36
CA SER A 14 -4.72 -2.91 -4.78
C SER A 14 -3.90 -1.67 -5.08
N ALA A 15 -3.11 -1.71 -6.17
CA ALA A 15 -2.19 -0.64 -6.51
C ALA A 15 -2.18 -0.36 -8.01
N ASP A 16 -2.16 0.91 -8.38
CA ASP A 16 -1.94 1.29 -9.77
C ASP A 16 -0.49 0.97 -10.21
N LYS A 17 -0.23 1.06 -11.50
CA LYS A 17 1.04 0.66 -12.12
C LYS A 17 1.88 1.82 -12.65
N ARG A 18 1.54 3.08 -12.30
CA ARG A 18 2.33 4.23 -12.74
C ARG A 18 3.62 4.34 -11.93
N ALA A 19 4.75 4.45 -12.62
CA ALA A 19 5.99 4.99 -12.07
C ALA A 19 6.19 6.43 -12.54
N MET A 20 6.55 7.31 -11.60
CA MET A 20 6.87 8.71 -11.87
C MET A 20 8.36 8.96 -11.60
N ILE A 21 8.98 9.82 -12.40
CA ILE A 21 10.28 10.42 -12.10
C ILE A 21 10.02 11.80 -11.49
N PHE A 22 10.60 12.04 -10.32
CA PHE A 22 10.62 13.34 -9.66
C PHE A 22 11.97 14.01 -9.91
N ASP A 23 11.97 15.18 -10.53
CA ASP A 23 13.15 16.00 -10.74
C ASP A 23 13.38 16.89 -9.52
N LEU A 24 14.49 16.69 -8.81
CA LEU A 24 14.79 17.40 -7.56
C LEU A 24 15.11 18.89 -7.78
N GLU A 25 15.61 19.28 -8.95
CA GLU A 25 16.02 20.66 -9.23
C GLU A 25 14.82 21.53 -9.61
N THR A 26 13.91 20.97 -10.39
CA THR A 26 12.74 21.68 -10.93
C THR A 26 11.46 21.39 -10.15
N GLY A 27 11.43 20.33 -9.34
CA GLY A 27 10.22 19.82 -8.69
C GLY A 27 9.22 19.18 -9.66
N ALA A 28 9.60 18.99 -10.93
CA ALA A 28 8.71 18.46 -11.95
C ALA A 28 8.51 16.95 -11.81
N MET A 29 7.28 16.49 -12.06
CA MET A 29 6.97 15.07 -12.19
C MET A 29 6.74 14.70 -13.65
N ARG A 30 7.35 13.60 -14.08
CA ARG A 30 7.12 13.02 -15.41
C ARG A 30 6.84 11.53 -15.32
N VAL A 31 6.02 11.02 -16.22
CA VAL A 31 5.77 9.58 -16.31
C VAL A 31 7.05 8.87 -16.74
N SER A 32 7.43 7.83 -15.99
CA SER A 32 8.51 6.91 -16.35
C SER A 32 7.96 5.77 -17.18
N ASN A 33 7.00 5.04 -16.62
CA ASN A 33 6.33 3.91 -17.25
C ASN A 33 4.97 3.64 -16.57
N ASN A 34 4.19 2.71 -17.12
CA ASN A 34 2.86 2.32 -16.66
C ASN A 34 2.79 0.84 -16.26
N ASP A 35 3.92 0.22 -15.95
CA ASP A 35 4.03 -1.22 -15.65
C ASP A 35 4.78 -1.49 -14.33
N GLU A 36 4.74 -0.53 -13.41
CA GLU A 36 5.36 -0.67 -12.09
C GLU A 36 4.55 -1.65 -11.22
N SER A 37 5.19 -2.69 -10.72
CA SER A 37 4.59 -3.57 -9.71
C SER A 37 4.81 -2.98 -8.32
N LYS A 38 3.77 -2.40 -7.74
CA LYS A 38 3.85 -1.79 -6.39
C LYS A 38 3.54 -2.78 -5.27
N ILE A 39 3.14 -4.00 -5.61
CA ILE A 39 2.83 -5.06 -4.66
C ILE A 39 3.85 -6.17 -4.83
N GLU A 40 4.40 -6.65 -3.72
CA GLU A 40 5.36 -7.74 -3.66
C GLU A 40 4.92 -8.77 -2.63
N LEU A 41 4.96 -10.04 -3.02
CA LEU A 41 4.61 -11.15 -2.13
C LEU A 41 5.81 -11.51 -1.23
N TRP A 42 5.52 -11.93 -0.01
CA TRP A 42 6.49 -12.50 0.91
C TRP A 42 5.88 -13.71 1.64
N CYS A 43 6.69 -14.41 2.43
CA CYS A 43 6.31 -15.72 2.99
C CYS A 43 5.06 -15.73 3.89
N ARG A 44 4.56 -14.57 4.31
CA ARG A 44 3.37 -14.44 5.18
C ARG A 44 2.30 -13.49 4.65
N GLY A 45 2.47 -12.90 3.48
CA GLY A 45 1.48 -11.95 2.95
C GLY A 45 2.00 -11.16 1.76
N ALA A 46 1.60 -9.90 1.67
CA ALA A 46 2.10 -8.95 0.69
C ALA A 46 2.61 -7.67 1.36
N ILE A 47 3.51 -6.97 0.68
CA ILE A 47 3.93 -5.62 0.98
C ILE A 47 3.70 -4.75 -0.26
N ALA A 48 3.24 -3.53 -0.05
CA ALA A 48 3.06 -2.54 -1.09
C ALA A 48 3.60 -1.17 -0.64
N GLY A 49 3.94 -0.32 -1.60
CA GLY A 49 4.44 1.01 -1.27
C GLY A 49 4.20 2.05 -2.36
N THR A 50 4.05 3.30 -1.94
CA THR A 50 3.98 4.48 -2.82
C THR A 50 4.88 5.57 -2.27
N GLY A 51 5.51 6.38 -3.13
CA GLY A 51 6.50 7.39 -2.76
C GLY A 51 7.89 7.09 -3.35
N ASP A 52 8.94 7.17 -2.54
CA ASP A 52 10.33 6.94 -2.99
C ASP A 52 10.58 5.46 -3.33
N THR A 53 10.66 5.15 -4.62
CA THR A 53 10.82 3.77 -5.13
C THR A 53 12.06 3.07 -4.60
N VAL A 54 13.18 3.79 -4.40
CA VAL A 54 14.43 3.18 -3.91
C VAL A 54 14.27 2.72 -2.46
N LEU A 55 13.70 3.56 -1.59
CA LEU A 55 13.37 3.24 -0.20
C LEU A 55 12.42 2.04 -0.13
N ILE A 56 11.32 2.10 -0.89
CA ILE A 56 10.29 1.06 -0.93
C ILE A 56 10.91 -0.28 -1.35
N ASN A 57 11.66 -0.31 -2.45
CA ASN A 57 12.26 -1.55 -2.96
C ASN A 57 13.25 -2.17 -1.97
N ARG A 58 14.01 -1.37 -1.23
CA ARG A 58 14.92 -1.88 -0.19
C ARG A 58 14.15 -2.47 0.99
N ILE A 59 13.05 -1.86 1.39
CA ILE A 59 12.16 -2.41 2.42
C ILE A 59 11.51 -3.71 1.92
N MET A 60 11.00 -3.73 0.68
CA MET A 60 10.44 -4.95 0.07
C MET A 60 11.46 -6.09 0.00
N ASN A 61 12.72 -5.79 -0.33
CA ASN A 61 13.79 -6.79 -0.33
C ASN A 61 14.03 -7.40 1.05
N TYR A 62 13.90 -6.60 2.13
CA TYR A 62 13.92 -7.15 3.49
C TYR A 62 12.78 -8.14 3.71
N PHE A 63 11.54 -7.79 3.35
CA PHE A 63 10.39 -8.71 3.46
C PHE A 63 10.57 -9.99 2.66
N LYS A 64 11.08 -9.89 1.42
CA LYS A 64 11.40 -11.05 0.56
C LYS A 64 12.48 -11.95 1.16
N SER A 65 13.40 -11.41 1.95
CA SER A 65 14.47 -12.17 2.58
C SER A 65 14.01 -12.97 3.82
N LEU A 66 12.80 -12.71 4.33
CA LEU A 66 12.26 -13.38 5.51
C LEU A 66 11.81 -14.81 5.19
N ASN A 67 12.09 -15.72 6.11
CA ASN A 67 11.66 -17.11 6.04
C ASN A 67 10.33 -17.31 6.77
N PRO A 68 9.52 -18.31 6.37
CA PRO A 68 8.26 -18.64 7.05
C PRO A 68 8.42 -18.89 8.56
N THR A 69 9.61 -19.32 9.01
CA THR A 69 9.93 -19.62 10.41
C THR A 69 10.35 -18.41 11.24
N ASP A 70 10.60 -17.24 10.64
CA ASP A 70 11.16 -16.08 11.34
C ASP A 70 10.13 -15.44 12.27
N LEU A 71 10.21 -15.67 13.58
CA LEU A 71 9.18 -15.19 14.52
C LEU A 71 9.13 -13.66 14.63
N ASN A 72 10.27 -12.98 14.45
CA ASN A 72 10.41 -11.55 14.66
C ASN A 72 10.44 -10.78 13.35
N LEU A 73 9.63 -9.72 13.27
CA LEU A 73 9.77 -8.69 12.24
C LEU A 73 10.47 -7.47 12.83
N TYR A 74 11.50 -7.00 12.12
CA TYR A 74 12.28 -5.81 12.41
C TYR A 74 11.97 -4.67 11.43
N GLN A 75 10.78 -4.65 10.84
CA GLN A 75 10.37 -3.71 9.81
C GLN A 75 10.59 -2.25 10.22
N LEU A 76 10.28 -1.85 11.47
CA LEU A 76 10.49 -0.47 11.91
C LEU A 76 11.97 -0.08 11.95
N SER A 77 12.85 -0.97 12.39
CA SER A 77 14.28 -0.66 12.47
C SER A 77 14.93 -0.65 11.08
N ILE A 78 14.48 -1.54 10.18
CA ILE A 78 14.89 -1.55 8.78
C ILE A 78 14.43 -0.28 8.07
N ILE A 79 13.16 0.11 8.23
CA ILE A 79 12.62 1.34 7.65
C ILE A 79 13.40 2.55 8.16
N HIS A 80 13.67 2.63 9.48
CA HIS A 80 14.44 3.74 10.05
C HIS A 80 15.84 3.83 9.42
N LYS A 81 16.57 2.71 9.33
CA LYS A 81 17.91 2.68 8.70
C LYS A 81 17.88 3.10 7.24
N GLU A 82 16.89 2.63 6.48
CA GLU A 82 16.77 3.01 5.07
C GLU A 82 16.37 4.48 4.90
N VAL A 83 15.51 5.03 5.76
CA VAL A 83 15.21 6.48 5.78
C VAL A 83 16.48 7.29 6.03
N GLU A 84 17.28 6.95 7.06
CA GLU A 84 18.56 7.61 7.33
C GLU A 84 19.52 7.51 6.13
N ARG A 85 19.59 6.34 5.51
CA ARG A 85 20.43 6.11 4.34
C ARG A 85 20.02 6.96 3.15
N ARG A 86 18.72 7.11 2.86
CA ARG A 86 18.24 7.96 1.77
C ARG A 86 18.56 9.44 2.00
N LEU A 87 18.52 9.91 3.25
CA LEU A 87 18.95 11.28 3.60
C LEU A 87 20.44 11.49 3.31
N ILE A 88 21.29 10.52 3.68
CA ILE A 88 22.74 10.55 3.39
C ILE A 88 23.01 10.53 1.88
N GLU A 89 22.20 9.79 1.12
CA GLU A 89 22.23 9.77 -0.35
C GLU A 89 21.73 11.09 -1.00
N GLY A 90 21.35 12.09 -0.20
CA GLY A 90 21.00 13.43 -0.65
C GLY A 90 19.51 13.63 -0.97
N ILE A 91 18.64 12.69 -0.60
CA ILE A 91 17.21 12.83 -0.84
C ILE A 91 16.60 13.75 0.22
N PRO A 92 15.87 14.80 -0.20
CA PRO A 92 15.21 15.70 0.74
C PRO A 92 14.14 14.97 1.56
N LYS A 93 14.00 15.39 2.82
CA LYS A 93 12.96 14.89 3.72
C LYS A 93 11.57 15.03 3.11
N GLU A 94 11.32 16.12 2.39
CA GLU A 94 10.05 16.47 1.75
C GLU A 94 9.61 15.45 0.71
N VAL A 95 10.56 14.75 0.08
CA VAL A 95 10.27 13.63 -0.83
C VAL A 95 9.94 12.37 -0.03
N LEU A 96 10.71 12.10 1.03
CA LEU A 96 10.56 10.90 1.84
C LEU A 96 9.26 10.87 2.65
N ILE A 97 8.77 12.00 3.16
CA ILE A 97 7.54 12.06 3.97
C ILE A 97 6.29 11.59 3.21
N ASN A 98 6.29 11.69 1.88
CA ASN A 98 5.20 11.23 1.02
C ASN A 98 5.23 9.72 0.76
N THR A 99 6.18 9.01 1.38
CA THR A 99 6.29 7.56 1.26
C THR A 99 5.40 6.88 2.29
N THR A 100 4.65 5.89 1.84
CA THR A 100 3.84 5.02 2.70
C THR A 100 4.06 3.57 2.33
N ILE A 101 4.23 2.73 3.34
CA ILE A 101 4.33 1.27 3.22
C ILE A 101 3.05 0.65 3.77
N ILE A 102 2.50 -0.31 3.04
CA ILE A 102 1.35 -1.11 3.45
C ILE A 102 1.81 -2.57 3.44
N PHE A 103 1.45 -3.37 4.44
CA PHE A 103 1.72 -4.81 4.37
C PHE A 103 0.66 -5.61 5.11
N SER A 104 0.40 -6.81 4.61
CA SER A 104 -0.37 -7.82 5.29
C SER A 104 0.54 -8.89 5.89
N ILE A 105 0.08 -9.52 6.96
CA ILE A 105 0.78 -10.62 7.61
C ILE A 105 -0.21 -11.64 8.16
N TYR A 106 -0.04 -12.90 7.76
CA TYR A 106 -0.63 -14.05 8.42
C TYR A 106 0.32 -14.56 9.50
N ASN A 107 -0.14 -14.57 10.75
CA ASN A 107 0.66 -14.97 11.91
C ASN A 107 0.53 -16.47 12.27
N GLY A 108 -0.25 -17.23 11.50
CA GLY A 108 -0.58 -18.63 11.79
C GLY A 108 -1.98 -18.83 12.39
N CYS A 109 -2.62 -17.75 12.83
CA CYS A 109 -3.99 -17.75 13.38
C CYS A 109 -4.91 -16.77 12.63
N GLU A 110 -4.41 -15.58 12.31
CA GLU A 110 -5.15 -14.52 11.64
C GLU A 110 -4.26 -13.75 10.66
N THR A 111 -4.88 -13.05 9.71
CA THR A 111 -4.19 -12.07 8.86
C THR A 111 -4.52 -10.66 9.34
N SER A 112 -3.50 -9.85 9.54
CA SER A 112 -3.64 -8.42 9.84
C SER A 112 -3.12 -7.56 8.69
N LEU A 113 -3.63 -6.33 8.58
CA LEU A 113 -3.22 -5.34 7.58
C LEU A 113 -2.70 -4.09 8.30
N TYR A 114 -1.54 -3.61 7.87
CA TYR A 114 -0.86 -2.49 8.49
C TYR A 114 -0.40 -1.43 7.48
N THR A 115 -0.44 -0.17 7.90
CA THR A 115 0.08 0.99 7.17
C THR A 115 1.15 1.69 8.02
N ILE A 116 2.26 2.07 7.37
CA ILE A 116 3.39 2.79 7.95
C ILE A 116 3.71 4.02 7.08
N PRO A 117 3.23 5.22 7.46
CA PRO A 117 3.65 6.47 6.84
C PRO A 117 5.07 6.84 7.27
N ILE A 118 5.94 7.14 6.31
CA ILE A 118 7.35 7.47 6.56
C ILE A 118 7.49 8.82 7.28
N GLU A 119 6.52 9.73 7.14
CA GLU A 119 6.45 10.99 7.90
C GLU A 119 6.66 10.80 9.42
N GLN A 120 6.19 9.68 9.99
CA GLN A 120 6.30 9.38 11.42
C GLN A 120 7.75 9.20 11.89
N PHE A 121 8.67 8.82 11.01
CA PHE A 121 10.09 8.65 11.34
C PHE A 121 10.83 9.99 11.50
N PHE A 122 10.19 11.10 11.15
CA PHE A 122 10.72 12.44 11.35
C PHE A 122 10.11 13.18 12.54
N LYS A 123 9.10 12.59 13.20
CA LYS A 123 8.44 13.15 14.39
C LYS A 123 9.23 12.75 15.64
N LYS A 124 10.08 13.66 16.11
CA LYS A 124 10.80 13.52 17.39
C LYS A 124 9.92 14.03 18.52
N ILE A 125 9.79 13.24 19.58
CA ILE A 125 9.16 13.62 20.84
C ILE A 125 10.27 13.73 21.87
N ASP A 126 10.27 14.81 22.64
CA ASP A 126 11.16 14.94 23.80
C ASP A 126 10.53 14.19 24.98
N ILE A 127 11.22 13.17 25.49
CA ILE A 127 10.88 12.51 26.75
C ILE A 127 12.09 12.68 27.66
N GLU A 128 11.93 13.48 28.72
CA GLU A 128 12.97 13.73 29.73
C GLU A 128 14.31 14.26 29.17
N GLY A 129 14.26 15.08 28.12
CA GLY A 129 15.44 15.65 27.45
C GLY A 129 16.06 14.73 26.39
N ILE A 130 15.46 13.56 26.14
CA ILE A 130 15.92 12.60 25.15
C ILE A 130 14.96 12.66 23.94
N PRO A 131 15.45 13.04 22.74
CA PRO A 131 14.64 13.02 21.54
C PRO A 131 14.41 11.58 21.08
N ILE A 132 13.16 11.11 21.17
CA ILE A 132 12.74 9.77 20.76
C ILE A 132 11.90 9.86 19.49
N ILE A 133 12.22 9.04 18.49
CA ILE A 133 11.38 8.86 17.31
C ILE A 133 10.30 7.84 17.67
N ARG A 134 9.04 8.24 17.63
CA ARG A 134 7.90 7.35 17.87
C ARG A 134 7.24 6.99 16.54
N SER A 135 7.89 6.10 15.77
CA SER A 135 7.26 5.51 14.60
C SER A 135 6.04 4.69 15.06
N ARG A 136 4.90 4.90 14.41
CA ARG A 136 3.67 4.15 14.68
C ARG A 136 3.30 3.34 13.46
N ILE A 137 2.91 2.10 13.72
CA ILE A 137 2.24 1.24 12.75
C ILE A 137 0.75 1.42 12.97
N TYR A 138 0.00 1.67 11.91
CA TYR A 138 -1.45 1.78 11.95
C TYR A 138 -2.04 0.46 11.45
N GLU A 139 -2.93 -0.13 12.24
CA GLU A 139 -3.66 -1.32 11.83
C GLU A 139 -4.96 -0.91 11.13
N VAL A 140 -5.19 -1.46 9.94
CA VAL A 140 -6.44 -1.28 9.19
C VAL A 140 -7.46 -2.25 9.76
N LYS A 141 -8.48 -1.71 10.43
CA LYS A 141 -9.51 -2.50 11.13
C LYS A 141 -10.54 -3.07 10.16
N GLU A 142 -11.24 -4.12 10.59
CA GLU A 142 -12.36 -4.70 9.85
C GLU A 142 -13.32 -3.63 9.33
N TRP A 143 -13.76 -3.79 8.08
CA TRP A 143 -14.71 -2.92 7.38
C TRP A 143 -14.21 -1.49 7.16
N THR A 144 -12.89 -1.28 7.26
CA THR A 144 -12.25 0.00 6.94
C THR A 144 -11.38 -0.11 5.70
N ILE A 145 -11.28 1.02 4.99
CA ILE A 145 -10.34 1.19 3.90
C ILE A 145 -9.27 2.21 4.28
N ASP A 146 -8.07 2.00 3.77
CA ASP A 146 -6.98 2.97 3.80
C ASP A 146 -6.53 3.27 2.37
N ILE A 147 -6.26 4.54 2.09
CA ILE A 147 -6.03 5.05 0.74
C ILE A 147 -4.76 5.88 0.75
N CYS A 148 -3.78 5.46 -0.04
CA CYS A 148 -2.53 6.17 -0.24
C CYS A 148 -2.48 6.71 -1.67
N CYS A 149 -2.61 8.02 -1.85
CA CYS A 149 -2.53 8.68 -3.15
C CYS A 149 -1.71 9.97 -3.05
N PHE A 150 -1.15 10.42 -4.17
CA PHE A 150 -0.38 11.66 -4.21
C PHE A 150 -1.32 12.87 -4.13
N ASN A 151 -2.36 12.89 -4.98
CA ASN A 151 -3.44 13.87 -4.89
C ASN A 151 -4.72 13.22 -4.36
N LEU A 152 -5.09 13.55 -3.11
CA LEU A 152 -6.40 13.19 -2.59
C LEU A 152 -7.46 14.06 -3.28
N PRO A 153 -8.50 13.47 -3.89
CA PRO A 153 -9.54 14.26 -4.53
C PRO A 153 -10.37 15.00 -3.49
N SER A 154 -10.88 16.17 -3.87
CA SER A 154 -11.76 16.96 -3.01
C SER A 154 -13.09 16.25 -2.71
N ASP A 155 -13.54 15.39 -3.63
CA ASP A 155 -14.71 14.53 -3.43
C ASP A 155 -14.27 13.09 -3.10
N LEU A 156 -14.66 12.63 -1.91
CA LEU A 156 -14.38 11.28 -1.39
C LEU A 156 -15.59 10.34 -1.49
N SER A 157 -16.70 10.78 -2.11
CA SER A 157 -17.95 10.03 -2.21
C SER A 157 -17.75 8.62 -2.77
N ASN A 158 -16.90 8.46 -3.79
CA ASN A 158 -16.58 7.16 -4.39
C ASN A 158 -15.90 6.20 -3.40
N PHE A 159 -14.97 6.70 -2.59
CA PHE A 159 -14.30 5.91 -1.57
C PHE A 159 -15.23 5.59 -0.40
N GLN A 160 -16.05 6.54 0.04
CA GLN A 160 -17.08 6.30 1.06
C GLN A 160 -18.08 5.25 0.59
N ASN A 161 -18.53 5.35 -0.66
CA ASN A 161 -19.40 4.36 -1.27
C ASN A 161 -18.72 2.98 -1.35
N PHE A 162 -17.43 2.92 -1.69
CA PHE A 162 -16.68 1.66 -1.66
C PHE A 162 -16.64 1.06 -0.25
N GLN A 163 -16.33 1.85 0.78
CA GLN A 163 -16.32 1.38 2.17
C GLN A 163 -17.70 0.91 2.65
N CYS A 164 -18.78 1.64 2.33
CA CYS A 164 -20.14 1.25 2.70
C CYS A 164 -20.61 -0.05 2.02
N ASN A 165 -19.95 -0.47 0.96
CA ASN A 165 -20.31 -1.64 0.17
C ASN A 165 -19.26 -2.76 0.27
N LEU A 166 -18.38 -2.74 1.29
CA LEU A 166 -17.55 -3.90 1.59
C LEU A 166 -18.42 -5.09 2.00
N LYS A 167 -18.04 -6.28 1.57
CA LYS A 167 -18.75 -7.55 1.78
C LYS A 167 -17.75 -8.68 2.02
N SER A 168 -18.06 -9.59 2.93
CA SER A 168 -17.29 -10.80 3.14
C SER A 168 -17.55 -11.81 2.02
N LEU A 169 -16.71 -12.85 1.91
CA LEU A 169 -16.92 -13.97 0.98
C LEU A 169 -18.27 -14.65 1.23
N LEU A 170 -18.75 -14.70 2.47
CA LEU A 170 -20.05 -15.27 2.84
C LEU A 170 -21.27 -14.58 2.19
N ASN A 171 -21.09 -13.39 1.63
CA ASN A 171 -22.14 -12.68 0.91
C ASN A 171 -22.25 -13.09 -0.58
N PHE A 172 -21.44 -14.06 -1.03
CA PHE A 172 -21.36 -14.51 -2.41
C PHE A 172 -21.54 -16.02 -2.50
N ASP A 173 -22.04 -16.51 -3.63
CA ASP A 173 -22.24 -17.94 -3.85
C ASP A 173 -20.91 -18.70 -4.02
N ASN A 174 -19.86 -18.02 -4.48
CA ASN A 174 -18.53 -18.58 -4.69
C ASN A 174 -17.43 -17.50 -4.69
N GLU A 175 -16.17 -17.95 -4.63
CA GLU A 175 -14.98 -17.09 -4.61
C GLU A 175 -14.79 -16.26 -5.89
N ILE A 176 -15.21 -16.77 -7.04
CA ILE A 176 -15.08 -16.07 -8.33
C ILE A 176 -15.98 -14.82 -8.33
N ASP A 177 -17.22 -14.95 -7.86
CA ASP A 177 -18.15 -13.82 -7.76
C ASP A 177 -17.67 -12.76 -6.77
N PHE A 178 -17.09 -13.19 -5.64
CA PHE A 178 -16.43 -12.31 -4.68
C PHE A 178 -15.27 -11.52 -5.31
N ILE A 179 -14.35 -12.21 -6.00
CA ILE A 179 -13.21 -11.57 -6.68
C ILE A 179 -13.71 -10.58 -7.75
N ASN A 180 -14.66 -11.00 -8.59
CA ASN A 180 -15.21 -10.17 -9.66
C ASN A 180 -15.91 -8.92 -9.12
N TYR A 181 -16.63 -9.03 -8.01
CA TYR A 181 -17.26 -7.90 -7.35
C TYR A 181 -16.23 -6.80 -7.01
N TYR A 182 -15.12 -7.18 -6.37
CA TYR A 182 -14.07 -6.21 -6.02
C TYR A 182 -13.33 -5.68 -7.24
N ILE A 183 -13.08 -6.51 -8.26
CA ILE A 183 -12.49 -6.06 -9.52
C ILE A 183 -13.34 -4.95 -10.16
N GLU A 184 -14.65 -5.12 -10.25
CA GLU A 184 -15.53 -4.13 -10.89
C GLU A 184 -15.64 -2.84 -10.08
N GLN A 185 -15.65 -2.92 -8.75
CA GLN A 185 -15.62 -1.73 -7.89
C GLN A 185 -14.29 -0.96 -8.04
N LEU A 186 -13.16 -1.68 -7.99
CA LEU A 186 -11.83 -1.08 -8.12
C LEU A 186 -11.60 -0.49 -9.52
N LYS A 187 -12.07 -1.13 -10.60
CA LYS A 187 -12.02 -0.57 -11.96
C LYS A 187 -12.63 0.82 -12.04
N LYS A 188 -13.78 1.02 -11.40
CA LYS A 188 -14.43 2.35 -11.34
C LYS A 188 -13.57 3.35 -10.60
N LEU A 189 -13.06 2.98 -9.41
CA LEU A 189 -12.21 3.85 -8.61
C LEU A 189 -10.94 4.26 -9.36
N PHE A 190 -10.14 3.30 -9.83
CA PHE A 190 -8.90 3.60 -10.55
C PHE A 190 -9.15 4.40 -11.83
N ALA A 191 -10.23 4.13 -12.57
CA ALA A 191 -10.59 4.92 -13.74
C ALA A 191 -10.88 6.39 -13.38
N ILE A 192 -11.77 6.63 -12.41
CA ILE A 192 -12.11 7.99 -11.95
C ILE A 192 -10.87 8.72 -11.45
N HIS A 193 -10.04 8.09 -10.61
CA HIS A 193 -8.86 8.75 -10.04
C HIS A 193 -7.75 8.98 -11.06
N SER A 194 -7.62 8.14 -12.10
CA SER A 194 -6.67 8.39 -13.18
C SER A 194 -7.01 9.61 -14.05
N LEU A 195 -8.27 10.06 -14.04
CA LEU A 195 -8.68 11.31 -14.70
C LEU A 195 -8.33 12.55 -13.87
N ILE A 196 -8.19 12.39 -12.55
CA ILE A 196 -7.91 13.49 -11.61
C ILE A 196 -6.41 13.63 -11.39
N ASP A 197 -5.69 12.51 -11.30
CA ASP A 197 -4.27 12.46 -10.99
C ASP A 197 -3.51 11.68 -12.07
N SER A 198 -2.69 12.40 -12.84
CA SER A 198 -1.86 11.82 -13.91
C SER A 198 -0.83 10.80 -13.41
N SER A 199 -0.55 10.77 -12.09
CA SER A 199 0.32 9.79 -11.46
C SER A 199 -0.35 8.43 -11.22
N ILE A 200 -1.58 8.22 -11.70
CA ILE A 200 -2.35 6.99 -11.51
C ILE A 200 -2.63 6.33 -12.88
N THR A 201 -2.52 5.00 -12.97
CA THR A 201 -3.09 4.24 -14.10
C THR A 201 -4.48 3.69 -13.75
N PRO A 202 -5.38 3.55 -14.75
CA PRO A 202 -6.66 2.89 -14.52
C PRO A 202 -6.55 1.37 -14.34
N SER A 203 -5.48 0.77 -14.89
CA SER A 203 -5.11 -0.63 -14.63
C SER A 203 -4.36 -0.74 -13.32
N PHE A 204 -4.52 -1.86 -12.63
CA PHE A 204 -4.00 -2.06 -11.28
C PHE A 204 -3.66 -3.52 -11.02
N ASP A 205 -2.85 -3.77 -10.00
CA ASP A 205 -2.68 -5.09 -9.43
C ASP A 205 -3.59 -5.23 -8.21
N LEU A 206 -4.10 -6.44 -7.99
CA LEU A 206 -5.00 -6.80 -6.89
C LEU A 206 -4.40 -7.99 -6.14
N TYR A 207 -4.33 -7.85 -4.82
CA TYR A 207 -3.94 -8.88 -3.88
C TYR A 207 -5.07 -9.12 -2.89
N LEU A 208 -5.40 -10.39 -2.67
CA LEU A 208 -6.37 -10.86 -1.69
C LEU A 208 -5.72 -11.91 -0.79
N GLN A 209 -5.99 -11.87 0.51
CA GLN A 209 -5.50 -12.86 1.47
C GLN A 209 -6.58 -13.24 2.48
N SER A 210 -6.85 -14.54 2.62
CA SER A 210 -7.79 -15.07 3.61
C SER A 210 -7.28 -14.80 5.02
N CYS A 211 -8.13 -14.20 5.86
CA CYS A 211 -7.79 -13.94 7.26
C CYS A 211 -7.64 -15.23 8.06
N GLU A 212 -8.43 -16.26 7.76
CA GLU A 212 -8.41 -17.54 8.47
C GLU A 212 -7.21 -18.42 8.08
N THR A 213 -6.85 -18.47 6.79
CA THR A 213 -5.91 -19.49 6.29
C THR A 213 -4.58 -18.92 5.80
N GLY A 214 -4.49 -17.60 5.62
CA GLY A 214 -3.34 -16.94 4.99
C GLY A 214 -3.17 -17.23 3.50
N LYS A 215 -4.03 -18.07 2.89
CA LYS A 215 -4.05 -18.31 1.44
C LYS A 215 -4.28 -17.00 0.71
N ASN A 216 -3.58 -16.81 -0.39
CA ASN A 216 -3.60 -15.56 -1.11
C ASN A 216 -3.70 -15.75 -2.63
N LEU A 217 -4.12 -14.67 -3.27
CA LEU A 217 -4.23 -14.52 -4.71
C LEU A 217 -3.67 -13.15 -5.08
N ALA A 218 -2.82 -13.11 -6.11
CA ALA A 218 -2.35 -11.88 -6.73
C ALA A 218 -2.66 -11.92 -8.23
N LEU A 219 -3.25 -10.86 -8.77
CA LEU A 219 -3.66 -10.78 -10.17
C LEU A 219 -3.51 -9.37 -10.72
N HIS A 220 -3.17 -9.28 -12.00
CA HIS A 220 -3.14 -8.03 -12.74
C HIS A 220 -4.50 -7.78 -13.40
N VAL A 221 -5.11 -6.62 -13.14
CA VAL A 221 -6.37 -6.17 -13.73
C VAL A 221 -6.10 -5.10 -14.78
N LYS A 222 -6.33 -5.48 -16.03
CA LYS A 222 -6.37 -4.54 -17.16
C LYS A 222 -7.68 -3.77 -17.16
N ASN A 223 -7.59 -2.45 -17.30
CA ASN A 223 -8.74 -1.56 -17.39
C ASN A 223 -8.56 -0.64 -18.59
N TYR A 224 -9.14 -1.07 -19.72
CA TYR A 224 -9.01 -0.40 -21.02
C TYR A 224 -10.09 0.66 -21.27
N ASN A 225 -11.01 0.88 -20.32
CA ASN A 225 -12.21 1.70 -20.53
C ASN A 225 -11.98 3.23 -20.43
N LEU A 226 -10.79 3.70 -20.78
CA LEU A 226 -10.47 5.11 -20.92
C LEU A 226 -9.76 5.32 -22.26
N ASN A 227 -10.55 5.25 -23.34
CA ASN A 227 -10.24 5.84 -24.63
C ASN A 227 -11.27 6.94 -24.90
#